data_AF-A0A0S7ZJ02-F1
#
_entry.id   AF-A0A0S7ZJ02-F1
#
_cell.length_a   1.000
_cell.length_b   1.000
_cell.length_c   1.000
_cell.angle_alpha   90.00
_cell.angle_beta   90.00
_cell.angle_gamma   90.00
#
_symmetry.space_group_name_H-M   'P 1'
#
loop_
_entity.id
_entity.type
_entity.pdbx_description
1 polymer ?
#
loop_
_entity_poly.entity_id
_entity_poly.type
_entity_poly.pdbx_seq_one_letter_code
_entity_poly.pdbx_strand_id
1 'polypeptide(L)'
;MSIPKLRLIVGLIISSVLLSSGCAHKYAVLVSTGETTADDVMIHSEYWYDLFLQYKMLRQNGFKDEKIYVLYGSGNDFATMYNYYDATTQFGHSITDMAVNKTNIQNVFSDLKNKVKKRDYLYVWWMGHGGGSGAGMCDLSMSIATTGEHVTDAELANYLNSITKYRKREVAVMTCHSGGMVDNFNTAGNNTVTHTSSSCTQSSFSITTTCNNRVHAEFNYTFPNALSEHNPCGSFIASDDNGDGYVSMSEAHLYNQTNMTTSTPQLGDPDTIANTTEIKKRRP
;
A
#
# COMPACT_ATOMS: atom_id res chain seq x y z
N MET A 1 -1.16 -60.26 56.03
CA MET A 1 -1.70 -60.53 54.68
C MET A 1 -2.37 -59.26 54.20
N SER A 2 -1.88 -58.71 53.08
CA SER A 2 -2.10 -57.32 52.63
C SER A 2 -3.52 -57.08 52.08
N ILE A 3 -4.13 -55.96 52.48
CA ILE A 3 -5.27 -55.31 51.79
C ILE A 3 -4.68 -54.17 50.95
N PRO A 4 -4.91 -54.11 49.62
CA PRO A 4 -4.38 -53.01 48.81
C PRO A 4 -5.27 -51.77 48.89
N LYS A 5 -4.62 -50.61 49.03
CA LYS A 5 -5.23 -49.28 49.02
C LYS A 5 -5.68 -48.93 47.59
N LEU A 6 -6.98 -48.70 47.41
CA LEU A 6 -7.55 -48.08 46.22
C LEU A 6 -7.16 -46.60 46.19
N ARG A 7 -6.30 -46.20 45.24
CA ARG A 7 -6.03 -44.80 44.94
C ARG A 7 -6.90 -44.38 43.75
N LEU A 8 -7.90 -43.55 44.03
CA LEU A 8 -8.69 -42.87 43.01
C LEU A 8 -7.84 -41.73 42.42
N ILE A 9 -7.36 -41.89 41.19
CA ILE A 9 -6.72 -40.82 40.44
C ILE A 9 -7.81 -40.17 39.59
N VAL A 10 -8.20 -38.96 39.95
CA VAL A 10 -9.02 -38.08 39.10
C VAL A 10 -8.11 -37.51 38.02
N GLY A 11 -8.24 -38.00 36.80
CA GLY A 11 -7.57 -37.42 35.64
C GLY A 11 -8.31 -36.17 35.16
N LEU A 12 -7.75 -34.99 35.40
CA LEU A 12 -8.14 -33.78 34.67
C LEU A 12 -7.63 -33.90 33.22
N ILE A 13 -8.53 -34.19 32.29
CA ILE A 13 -8.25 -34.00 30.86
C ILE A 13 -8.40 -32.49 30.59
N ILE A 14 -7.28 -31.77 30.67
CA ILE A 14 -7.18 -30.42 30.12
C ILE A 14 -7.17 -30.60 28.60
N SER A 15 -8.34 -30.44 27.99
CA SER A 15 -8.45 -30.29 26.54
C SER A 15 -7.80 -28.96 26.18
N SER A 16 -6.51 -29.00 25.84
CA SER A 16 -5.81 -27.89 25.22
C SER A 16 -6.38 -27.72 23.81
N VAL A 17 -7.46 -26.95 23.71
CA VAL A 17 -7.83 -26.30 22.46
C VAL A 17 -6.64 -25.40 22.12
N LEU A 18 -5.72 -25.93 21.32
CA LEU A 18 -4.77 -25.15 20.55
C LEU A 18 -5.62 -24.27 19.63
N LEU A 19 -6.03 -23.11 20.14
CA LEU A 19 -6.39 -21.97 19.32
C LEU A 19 -5.14 -21.69 18.49
N SER A 20 -5.10 -22.24 17.28
CA SER A 20 -4.12 -21.88 16.26
C SER A 20 -4.38 -20.41 15.93
N SER A 21 -3.86 -19.54 16.78
CA SER A 21 -3.79 -18.11 16.54
C SER A 21 -2.74 -17.96 15.45
N GLY A 22 -3.15 -18.12 14.20
CA GLY A 22 -2.26 -17.97 13.05
C GLY A 22 -1.43 -16.69 13.19
N CYS A 23 -0.18 -16.74 12.72
CA CYS A 23 0.71 -15.58 12.75
C CYS A 23 0.04 -14.39 12.02
N ALA A 24 0.27 -13.16 12.48
CA ALA A 24 -0.18 -11.97 11.77
C ALA A 24 0.65 -11.79 10.49
N HIS A 25 -0.02 -11.65 9.35
CA HIS A 25 0.59 -11.41 8.05
C HIS A 25 0.39 -9.96 7.60
N LYS A 26 1.19 -9.55 6.62
CA LYS A 26 0.99 -8.29 5.91
C LYS A 26 0.74 -8.62 4.45
N TYR A 27 -0.34 -8.09 3.91
CA TYR A 27 -0.73 -8.23 2.51
C TYR A 27 -0.64 -6.86 1.85
N ALA A 28 -0.16 -6.82 0.62
CA ALA A 28 -0.13 -5.61 -0.18
C ALA A 28 -0.75 -5.84 -1.55
N VAL A 29 -1.39 -4.82 -2.11
CA VAL A 29 -1.77 -4.75 -3.52
C VAL A 29 -1.18 -3.48 -4.11
N LEU A 30 -0.33 -3.61 -5.13
CA LEU A 30 0.28 -2.51 -5.85
C LEU A 30 -0.33 -2.47 -7.26
N VAL A 31 -1.09 -1.43 -7.57
CA VAL A 31 -1.70 -1.21 -8.88
C VAL A 31 -1.02 -0.01 -9.55
N SER A 32 -0.19 -0.27 -10.55
CA SER A 32 0.38 0.78 -11.41
C SER A 32 -0.24 0.67 -12.79
N THR A 33 -1.01 1.67 -13.19
CA THR A 33 -2.01 1.53 -14.26
C THR A 33 -1.49 1.83 -15.67
N GLY A 34 -0.22 2.19 -15.79
CA GLY A 34 0.45 2.43 -17.06
C GLY A 34 1.51 1.40 -17.38
N GLU A 35 2.16 1.60 -18.52
CA GLU A 35 3.30 0.81 -18.97
C GLU A 35 4.44 1.75 -19.33
N THR A 36 5.60 1.51 -18.72
CA THR A 36 6.82 2.25 -19.02
C THR A 36 7.47 1.60 -20.23
N THR A 37 7.70 2.39 -21.28
CA THR A 37 8.32 1.91 -22.52
C THR A 37 9.75 2.43 -22.71
N ALA A 38 10.13 3.46 -21.95
CA ALA A 38 11.46 4.04 -21.92
C ALA A 38 11.76 4.65 -20.55
N ASP A 39 13.04 4.65 -20.18
CA ASP A 39 13.56 5.31 -18.99
C ASP A 39 13.48 6.85 -19.08
N ASP A 40 13.30 7.50 -17.94
CA ASP A 40 13.32 8.97 -17.74
C ASP A 40 12.34 9.80 -18.58
N VAL A 41 11.27 9.18 -19.05
CA VAL A 41 10.15 9.88 -19.69
C VAL A 41 9.17 10.33 -18.62
N MET A 42 9.01 11.65 -18.51
CA MET A 42 8.03 12.24 -17.60
C MET A 42 6.63 11.66 -17.84
N ILE A 43 5.83 11.50 -16.79
CA ILE A 43 4.49 10.86 -16.79
C ILE A 43 4.43 9.41 -17.31
N HIS A 44 5.57 8.77 -17.59
CA HIS A 44 5.64 7.40 -18.09
C HIS A 44 6.60 6.51 -17.29
N SER A 45 7.80 6.98 -16.95
CA SER A 45 8.76 6.18 -16.17
C SER A 45 8.39 6.06 -14.70
N GLU A 46 7.59 7.01 -14.19
CA GLU A 46 7.06 6.98 -12.84
C GLU A 46 6.21 5.72 -12.56
N TYR A 47 5.51 5.17 -13.57
CA TYR A 47 4.72 3.94 -13.39
C TYR A 47 5.58 2.77 -12.89
N TRP A 48 6.80 2.61 -13.41
CA TRP A 48 7.73 1.57 -12.98
C TRP A 48 8.54 1.99 -11.76
N TYR A 49 9.16 3.18 -11.81
CA TYR A 49 10.07 3.60 -10.75
C TYR A 49 9.38 3.72 -9.40
N ASP A 50 8.16 4.26 -9.36
CA ASP A 50 7.40 4.40 -8.12
C ASP A 50 6.92 3.05 -7.61
N LEU A 51 6.44 2.18 -8.51
CA LEU A 51 6.05 0.82 -8.17
C LEU A 51 7.23 0.06 -7.53
N PHE A 52 8.42 0.17 -8.12
CA PHE A 52 9.63 -0.43 -7.58
C PHE A 52 9.96 0.10 -6.18
N LEU A 53 9.88 1.42 -5.95
CA LEU A 53 10.12 2.02 -4.64
C LEU A 53 9.11 1.53 -3.60
N GLN A 54 7.84 1.41 -3.97
CA GLN A 54 6.78 0.88 -3.11
C GLN A 54 7.05 -0.57 -2.73
N TYR A 55 7.38 -1.42 -3.71
CA TYR A 55 7.70 -2.81 -3.47
C TYR A 55 8.92 -2.96 -2.54
N LYS A 56 10.00 -2.21 -2.81
CA LYS A 56 11.22 -2.20 -1.99
C LYS A 56 10.92 -1.77 -0.55
N MET A 57 10.17 -0.68 -0.38
CA MET A 57 9.74 -0.17 0.92
C MET A 57 8.96 -1.23 1.69
N LEU A 58 7.99 -1.90 1.05
CA LEU A 58 7.20 -2.96 1.70
C LEU A 58 8.07 -4.13 2.15
N ARG A 59 9.02 -4.57 1.33
CA ARG A 59 9.97 -5.64 1.70
C ARG A 59 10.84 -5.25 2.89
N GLN A 60 11.40 -4.03 2.88
CA GLN A 60 12.17 -3.49 4.02
C GLN A 60 11.33 -3.44 5.30
N ASN A 61 10.02 -3.26 5.17
CA ASN A 61 9.04 -3.24 6.24
C ASN A 61 8.47 -4.63 6.61
N GLY A 62 9.04 -5.70 6.05
CA GLY A 62 8.76 -7.08 6.43
C GLY A 62 7.50 -7.67 5.82
N PHE A 63 7.01 -7.10 4.72
CA PHE A 63 6.10 -7.79 3.80
C PHE A 63 6.90 -8.90 3.09
N LYS A 64 6.23 -10.02 2.85
CA LYS A 64 6.82 -11.12 2.10
C LYS A 64 6.38 -11.05 0.65
N ASP A 65 7.27 -11.40 -0.26
CA ASP A 65 7.06 -11.34 -1.70
C ASP A 65 5.77 -12.08 -2.09
N GLU A 66 5.51 -13.28 -1.54
CA GLU A 66 4.29 -14.05 -1.82
C GLU A 66 2.98 -13.45 -1.25
N LYS A 67 3.06 -12.27 -0.63
CA LYS A 67 1.94 -11.51 -0.04
C LYS A 67 1.84 -10.09 -0.61
N ILE A 68 2.69 -9.71 -1.56
CA ILE A 68 2.60 -8.46 -2.31
C ILE A 68 2.08 -8.82 -3.69
N TYR A 69 0.87 -8.36 -4.03
CA TYR A 69 0.25 -8.60 -5.32
C TYR A 69 0.51 -7.40 -6.23
N VAL A 70 1.24 -7.59 -7.32
CA VAL A 70 1.67 -6.50 -8.22
C VAL A 70 0.97 -6.60 -9.58
N LEU A 71 0.24 -5.55 -9.93
CA LEU A 71 -0.42 -5.38 -11.22
C LEU A 71 0.22 -4.21 -11.96
N TYR A 72 0.85 -4.50 -13.09
CA TYR A 72 1.60 -3.51 -13.85
C TYR A 72 1.61 -3.81 -15.35
N GLY A 73 1.44 -2.76 -16.16
CA GLY A 73 1.54 -2.84 -17.62
C GLY A 73 0.82 -4.03 -18.24
N SER A 74 1.50 -4.67 -19.19
CA SER A 74 1.08 -5.92 -19.82
C SER A 74 1.44 -7.19 -19.02
N GLY A 75 1.81 -7.05 -17.74
CA GLY A 75 2.08 -8.16 -16.82
C GLY A 75 3.53 -8.63 -16.76
N ASN A 76 4.47 -7.77 -17.17
CA ASN A 76 5.90 -8.01 -17.08
C ASN A 76 6.60 -6.80 -16.48
N ASP A 77 7.71 -7.04 -15.79
CA ASP A 77 8.59 -5.97 -15.33
C ASP A 77 9.14 -5.15 -16.50
N PHE A 78 9.35 -3.86 -16.26
CA PHE A 78 10.02 -3.01 -17.25
C PHE A 78 11.53 -3.24 -17.21
N ALA A 79 12.12 -3.47 -18.40
CA ALA A 79 13.55 -3.62 -18.57
C ALA A 79 14.24 -2.25 -18.58
N THR A 80 14.49 -1.70 -17.40
CA THR A 80 15.20 -0.44 -17.19
C THR A 80 16.71 -0.60 -17.43
N MET A 81 17.37 0.46 -17.89
CA MET A 81 18.84 0.54 -17.93
C MET A 81 19.46 0.80 -16.54
N TYR A 82 18.67 1.08 -15.51
CA TYR A 82 19.15 1.42 -14.18
C TYR A 82 19.07 0.23 -13.24
N ASN A 83 20.23 -0.35 -12.91
CA ASN A 83 20.35 -1.48 -11.98
C ASN A 83 19.60 -1.27 -10.64
N TYR A 84 19.45 -0.03 -10.18
CA TYR A 84 18.72 0.29 -8.96
C TYR A 84 17.21 -0.01 -9.06
N TYR A 85 16.59 0.16 -10.23
CA TYR A 85 15.17 -0.09 -10.48
C TYR A 85 14.92 -1.43 -11.18
N ASP A 86 15.97 -2.22 -11.42
CA ASP A 86 15.86 -3.55 -12.02
C ASP A 86 15.53 -4.59 -10.95
N ALA A 87 14.29 -5.09 -10.96
CA ALA A 87 13.79 -6.04 -9.98
C ALA A 87 14.62 -7.34 -9.91
N THR A 88 15.07 -7.85 -11.05
CA THR A 88 15.86 -9.09 -11.08
C THR A 88 17.23 -8.88 -10.44
N THR A 89 17.87 -7.74 -10.67
CA THR A 89 19.15 -7.35 -10.07
C THR A 89 19.02 -7.13 -8.57
N GLN A 90 17.93 -6.50 -8.13
CA GLN A 90 17.74 -6.10 -6.74
C GLN A 90 17.16 -7.21 -5.86
N PHE A 91 16.32 -8.08 -6.43
CA PHE A 91 15.53 -9.08 -5.70
C PHE A 91 15.73 -10.51 -6.19
N GLY A 92 16.43 -10.72 -7.32
CA GLY A 92 16.68 -12.04 -7.90
C GLY A 92 15.50 -12.64 -8.67
N HIS A 93 14.40 -11.90 -8.86
CA HIS A 93 13.20 -12.33 -9.56
C HIS A 93 12.37 -11.14 -10.05
N SER A 94 11.41 -11.39 -10.93
CA SER A 94 10.44 -10.39 -11.36
C SER A 94 9.43 -10.07 -10.26
N ILE A 95 8.99 -8.83 -10.14
CA ILE A 95 8.02 -8.42 -9.11
C ILE A 95 6.58 -8.32 -9.62
N THR A 96 6.35 -8.19 -10.93
CA THR A 96 5.01 -8.14 -11.53
C THR A 96 4.38 -9.52 -11.56
N ASP A 97 3.17 -9.64 -10.99
CA ASP A 97 2.42 -10.91 -10.98
C ASP A 97 1.48 -11.05 -12.17
N MET A 98 0.91 -9.93 -12.64
CA MET A 98 -0.12 -9.94 -13.69
C MET A 98 -0.27 -8.59 -14.38
N ALA A 99 -0.88 -8.61 -15.57
CA ALA A 99 -1.25 -7.40 -16.29
C ALA A 99 -2.25 -6.56 -15.50
N VAL A 100 -2.14 -5.24 -15.60
CA VAL A 100 -3.11 -4.33 -15.01
C VAL A 100 -4.33 -4.20 -15.93
N ASN A 101 -5.47 -4.68 -15.45
CA ASN A 101 -6.79 -4.53 -16.06
C ASN A 101 -7.85 -4.72 -14.99
N LYS A 102 -9.09 -4.31 -15.27
CA LYS A 102 -10.17 -4.30 -14.28
C LYS A 102 -10.49 -5.70 -13.74
N THR A 103 -10.44 -6.71 -14.61
CA THR A 103 -10.69 -8.11 -14.24
C THR A 103 -9.65 -8.63 -13.24
N ASN A 104 -8.37 -8.40 -13.50
CA ASN A 104 -7.28 -8.85 -12.61
C ASN A 104 -7.32 -8.13 -11.27
N ILE A 105 -7.61 -6.82 -11.26
CA ILE A 105 -7.80 -6.05 -10.02
C ILE A 105 -8.92 -6.67 -9.17
N GLN A 106 -10.09 -6.91 -9.77
CA GLN A 106 -11.23 -7.55 -9.08
C GLN A 106 -10.90 -8.94 -8.53
N ASN A 107 -10.17 -9.74 -9.32
CA ASN A 107 -9.76 -11.09 -8.92
C ASN A 107 -8.85 -11.06 -7.69
N VAL A 108 -7.87 -10.15 -7.64
CA VAL A 108 -6.96 -10.02 -6.49
C VAL A 108 -7.73 -9.69 -5.21
N PHE A 109 -8.66 -8.73 -5.23
CA PHE A 109 -9.45 -8.40 -4.04
C PHE A 109 -10.42 -9.53 -3.65
N SER A 110 -11.01 -10.22 -4.64
CA SER A 110 -11.85 -11.40 -4.41
C SER A 110 -11.09 -12.55 -3.74
N ASP A 111 -9.83 -12.74 -4.13
CA ASP A 111 -8.92 -13.70 -3.50
C ASP A 111 -8.55 -13.29 -2.07
N LEU A 112 -8.18 -12.03 -1.88
CA LEU A 112 -7.76 -11.51 -0.57
C LEU A 112 -8.87 -11.54 0.47
N LYS A 113 -10.14 -11.38 0.07
CA LYS A 113 -11.32 -11.58 0.93
C LYS A 113 -11.27 -12.90 1.70
N ASN A 114 -10.72 -13.96 1.08
CA ASN A 114 -10.61 -15.27 1.70
C ASN A 114 -9.26 -15.50 2.42
N LYS A 115 -8.20 -14.78 2.04
CA LYS A 115 -6.83 -14.94 2.56
C LYS A 115 -6.57 -14.08 3.81
N VAL A 116 -7.03 -12.84 3.85
CA VAL A 116 -6.81 -11.88 4.95
C VAL A 116 -7.63 -12.28 6.20
N LYS A 117 -6.99 -12.24 7.37
CA LYS A 117 -7.54 -12.64 8.69
C LYS A 117 -7.37 -11.53 9.72
N LYS A 118 -8.15 -11.58 10.82
CA LYS A 118 -8.39 -10.47 11.79
C LYS A 118 -7.15 -9.83 12.41
N ARG A 119 -5.99 -10.48 12.30
CA ARG A 119 -4.72 -10.01 12.86
C ARG A 119 -3.81 -9.39 11.79
N ASP A 120 -4.18 -9.51 10.52
CA ASP A 120 -3.36 -9.12 9.38
C ASP A 120 -3.46 -7.62 9.08
N TYR A 121 -2.45 -7.11 8.41
CA TYR A 121 -2.39 -5.76 7.87
C TYR A 121 -2.62 -5.81 6.35
N LEU A 122 -3.38 -4.86 5.81
CA LEU A 122 -3.60 -4.74 4.36
C LEU A 122 -3.14 -3.37 3.87
N TYR A 123 -2.17 -3.35 2.97
CA TYR A 123 -1.69 -2.18 2.26
C TYR A 123 -2.24 -2.18 0.84
N VAL A 124 -2.75 -1.06 0.35
CA VAL A 124 -3.22 -0.94 -1.04
C VAL A 124 -2.68 0.36 -1.60
N TRP A 125 -2.03 0.27 -2.74
CA TRP A 125 -1.48 1.41 -3.44
C TRP A 125 -1.96 1.44 -4.87
N TRP A 126 -2.32 2.63 -5.33
CA TRP A 126 -2.76 2.92 -6.67
C TRP A 126 -1.95 4.07 -7.26
N MET A 127 -1.47 3.89 -8.50
CA MET A 127 -0.83 4.93 -9.28
C MET A 127 -1.37 4.97 -10.70
N GLY A 128 -1.77 6.16 -11.13
CA GLY A 128 -1.87 6.51 -12.54
C GLY A 128 -2.66 7.77 -12.80
N HIS A 129 -3.19 7.90 -14.02
CA HIS A 129 -4.03 9.03 -14.38
C HIS A 129 -5.47 8.86 -13.89
N GLY A 130 -6.13 9.99 -13.69
CA GLY A 130 -7.51 10.03 -13.26
C GLY A 130 -8.08 11.43 -13.38
N GLY A 131 -9.38 11.52 -13.18
CA GLY A 131 -10.15 12.75 -13.31
C GLY A 131 -11.26 12.80 -12.27
N GLY A 132 -11.50 13.98 -11.75
CA GLY A 132 -12.64 14.28 -10.89
C GLY A 132 -13.83 14.71 -11.73
N SER A 133 -15.02 14.45 -11.24
CA SER A 133 -16.27 14.91 -11.84
C SER A 133 -17.31 15.23 -10.76
N GLY A 134 -18.51 15.63 -11.18
CA GLY A 134 -19.59 15.95 -10.24
C GLY A 134 -19.35 17.22 -9.42
N ALA A 135 -20.14 17.37 -8.35
CA ALA A 135 -20.01 18.53 -7.46
C ALA A 135 -18.74 18.42 -6.63
N GLY A 136 -17.91 19.47 -6.63
CA GLY A 136 -16.65 19.47 -5.87
C GLY A 136 -15.53 18.62 -6.47
N MET A 137 -15.75 18.02 -7.65
CA MET A 137 -14.77 17.19 -8.37
C MET A 137 -14.35 15.91 -7.60
N CYS A 138 -15.14 15.47 -6.62
CA CYS A 138 -14.81 14.30 -5.80
C CYS A 138 -15.23 12.96 -6.42
N ASP A 139 -16.09 12.94 -7.46
CA ASP A 139 -16.40 11.68 -8.16
C ASP A 139 -15.18 11.28 -9.00
N LEU A 140 -14.31 10.45 -8.45
CA LEU A 140 -13.00 10.11 -9.02
C LEU A 140 -13.11 8.90 -9.96
N SER A 141 -12.59 9.07 -11.17
CA SER A 141 -12.38 8.00 -12.15
C SER A 141 -10.89 7.82 -12.41
N MET A 142 -10.37 6.61 -12.20
CA MET A 142 -8.97 6.24 -12.38
C MET A 142 -8.80 5.41 -13.66
N SER A 143 -7.93 5.86 -14.55
CA SER A 143 -7.69 5.24 -15.86
C SER A 143 -6.68 4.09 -15.78
N ILE A 144 -6.95 3.04 -16.52
CA ILE A 144 -6.00 1.97 -16.85
C ILE A 144 -5.49 2.22 -18.27
N ALA A 145 -4.30 2.84 -18.37
CA ALA A 145 -3.80 3.37 -19.63
C ALA A 145 -3.53 2.28 -20.67
N THR A 146 -3.19 1.06 -20.24
CA THR A 146 -2.92 -0.08 -21.14
C THR A 146 -4.17 -0.64 -21.80
N THR A 147 -5.34 -0.53 -21.17
CA THR A 147 -6.60 -1.11 -21.68
C THR A 147 -7.62 -0.07 -22.08
N GLY A 148 -7.48 1.19 -21.62
CA GLY A 148 -8.51 2.23 -21.74
C GLY A 148 -9.71 2.01 -20.79
N GLU A 149 -9.64 1.03 -19.90
CA GLU A 149 -10.65 0.82 -18.86
C GLU A 149 -10.54 1.88 -17.77
N HIS A 150 -11.61 2.05 -17.01
CA HIS A 150 -11.63 2.91 -15.84
C HIS A 150 -12.16 2.15 -14.61
N VAL A 151 -11.59 2.48 -13.45
CA VAL A 151 -12.08 2.08 -12.13
C VAL A 151 -12.47 3.34 -11.40
N THR A 152 -13.74 3.46 -11.02
CA THR A 152 -14.16 4.58 -10.17
C THR A 152 -13.72 4.36 -8.73
N ASP A 153 -13.65 5.43 -7.97
CA ASP A 153 -13.45 5.40 -6.52
C ASP A 153 -14.46 4.51 -5.79
N ALA A 154 -15.74 4.57 -6.14
CA ALA A 154 -16.79 3.71 -5.61
C ALA A 154 -16.56 2.23 -5.95
N GLU A 155 -16.05 1.92 -7.16
CA GLU A 155 -15.71 0.55 -7.55
C GLU A 155 -14.53 0.03 -6.74
N LEU A 156 -13.44 0.80 -6.61
CA LEU A 156 -12.30 0.42 -5.80
C LEU A 156 -12.69 0.26 -4.33
N ALA A 157 -13.52 1.17 -3.79
CA ALA A 157 -14.07 1.08 -2.44
C ALA A 157 -14.89 -0.19 -2.24
N ASN A 158 -15.70 -0.60 -3.21
CA ASN A 158 -16.45 -1.86 -3.16
C ASN A 158 -15.51 -3.08 -3.13
N TYR A 159 -14.45 -3.09 -3.93
CA TYR A 159 -13.47 -4.19 -3.91
C TYR A 159 -12.79 -4.28 -2.54
N LEU A 160 -12.38 -3.14 -1.99
CA LEU A 160 -11.75 -3.04 -0.69
C LEU A 160 -12.69 -3.46 0.45
N ASN A 161 -13.93 -2.98 0.45
CA ASN A 161 -14.93 -3.29 1.48
C ASN A 161 -15.41 -4.75 1.45
N SER A 162 -15.12 -5.48 0.37
CA SER A 162 -15.34 -6.93 0.33
C SER A 162 -14.44 -7.70 1.31
N ILE A 163 -13.30 -7.11 1.71
CA ILE A 163 -12.37 -7.66 2.70
C ILE A 163 -12.74 -7.10 4.07
N THR A 164 -13.29 -7.92 4.96
CA THR A 164 -13.82 -7.46 6.26
C THR A 164 -13.01 -7.90 7.47
N LYS A 165 -11.93 -8.65 7.24
CA LYS A 165 -11.23 -9.38 8.29
C LYS A 165 -9.83 -8.83 8.58
N TYR A 166 -9.44 -7.59 8.29
CA TYR A 166 -8.10 -7.11 8.67
C TYR A 166 -8.09 -6.46 10.07
N ARG A 167 -6.89 -6.25 10.63
CA ARG A 167 -6.68 -5.44 11.84
C ARG A 167 -6.64 -3.95 11.49
N LYS A 168 -5.86 -3.61 10.46
CA LYS A 168 -5.69 -2.25 9.92
C LYS A 168 -5.54 -2.34 8.41
N ARG A 169 -6.08 -1.34 7.71
CA ARG A 169 -5.93 -1.17 6.27
C ARG A 169 -5.37 0.21 5.98
N GLU A 170 -4.48 0.27 5.01
CA GLU A 170 -3.99 1.52 4.44
C GLU A 170 -4.29 1.54 2.94
N VAL A 171 -4.75 2.68 2.45
CA VAL A 171 -5.03 2.92 1.03
C VAL A 171 -4.30 4.20 0.63
N ALA A 172 -3.33 4.09 -0.28
CA ALA A 172 -2.56 5.21 -0.81
C ALA A 172 -2.86 5.39 -2.31
N VAL A 173 -3.36 6.55 -2.70
CA VAL A 173 -3.81 6.80 -4.09
C VAL A 173 -3.11 8.02 -4.68
N MET A 174 -2.32 7.77 -5.74
CA MET A 174 -1.68 8.79 -6.56
C MET A 174 -2.38 8.91 -7.91
N THR A 175 -3.11 10.01 -8.09
CA THR A 175 -3.72 10.43 -9.34
C THR A 175 -4.23 11.87 -9.20
N CYS A 176 -4.48 12.59 -10.30
CA CYS A 176 -5.26 13.82 -10.25
C CYS A 176 -6.61 13.56 -9.58
N HIS A 177 -7.08 14.52 -8.77
CA HIS A 177 -8.34 14.45 -8.03
C HIS A 177 -8.45 13.30 -7.03
N SER A 178 -7.31 12.74 -6.60
CA SER A 178 -7.25 11.56 -5.73
C SER A 178 -7.98 11.73 -4.40
N GLY A 179 -8.15 12.97 -3.93
CA GLY A 179 -8.93 13.31 -2.74
C GLY A 179 -10.38 12.79 -2.75
N GLY A 180 -10.95 12.49 -3.92
CA GLY A 180 -12.25 11.79 -4.01
C GLY A 180 -12.27 10.48 -3.24
N MET A 181 -11.16 9.71 -3.25
CA MET A 181 -11.05 8.45 -2.51
C MET A 181 -11.24 8.59 -0.99
N VAL A 182 -10.94 9.77 -0.43
CA VAL A 182 -11.08 9.99 1.02
C VAL A 182 -12.53 9.84 1.45
N ASP A 183 -13.48 10.33 0.65
CA ASP A 183 -14.89 10.34 1.03
C ASP A 183 -15.50 8.92 1.12
N ASN A 184 -15.04 7.98 0.28
CA ASN A 184 -15.54 6.61 0.26
C ASN A 184 -15.15 5.82 1.51
N PHE A 185 -14.09 6.26 2.20
CA PHE A 185 -13.63 5.67 3.45
C PHE A 185 -13.86 6.56 4.66
N ASN A 186 -14.51 7.72 4.51
CA ASN A 186 -14.77 8.68 5.58
C ASN A 186 -15.94 8.25 6.49
N THR A 187 -15.93 7.00 6.93
CA THR A 187 -16.90 6.44 7.88
C THR A 187 -16.17 5.55 8.87
N ALA A 188 -16.36 5.83 10.16
CA ALA A 188 -15.73 5.07 11.24
C ALA A 188 -16.17 3.60 11.26
N GLY A 189 -15.32 2.74 11.81
CA GLY A 189 -15.53 1.30 11.99
C GLY A 189 -14.89 0.44 10.90
N ASN A 190 -14.14 1.04 9.96
CA ASN A 190 -13.48 0.33 8.87
C ASN A 190 -11.97 0.18 9.07
N ASN A 191 -11.39 0.66 10.18
CA ASN A 191 -9.96 0.62 10.50
C ASN A 191 -9.05 0.97 9.32
N THR A 192 -9.45 1.95 8.50
CA THR A 192 -8.76 2.35 7.28
C THR A 192 -8.15 3.73 7.42
N VAL A 193 -6.87 3.84 7.09
CA VAL A 193 -6.21 5.13 6.85
C VAL A 193 -6.08 5.31 5.34
N THR A 194 -6.50 6.46 4.82
CA THR A 194 -6.45 6.78 3.38
C THR A 194 -5.53 7.96 3.14
N HIS A 195 -4.54 7.79 2.27
CA HIS A 195 -3.67 8.86 1.82
C HIS A 195 -3.92 9.15 0.35
N THR A 196 -4.04 10.42 0.00
CA THR A 196 -4.19 10.83 -1.39
C THR A 196 -3.17 11.89 -1.72
N SER A 197 -2.76 11.93 -2.98
CA SER A 197 -1.76 12.87 -3.48
C SER A 197 -2.25 14.30 -3.65
N SER A 198 -3.56 14.50 -3.84
CA SER A 198 -4.17 15.81 -4.08
C SER A 198 -5.53 15.91 -3.40
N SER A 199 -6.08 17.12 -3.32
CA SER A 199 -7.51 17.32 -3.02
C SER A 199 -8.40 16.89 -4.19
N CYS A 200 -9.72 16.84 -3.99
CA CYS A 200 -10.68 16.56 -5.06
C CYS A 200 -10.61 17.58 -6.21
N THR A 201 -10.19 18.82 -5.96
CA THR A 201 -10.23 19.91 -6.95
C THR A 201 -8.87 20.16 -7.60
N GLN A 202 -7.88 19.33 -7.33
CA GLN A 202 -6.49 19.56 -7.72
C GLN A 202 -5.91 18.38 -8.51
N SER A 203 -5.06 18.70 -9.46
CA SER A 203 -4.22 17.71 -10.16
C SER A 203 -3.10 17.17 -9.27
N SER A 204 -2.57 16.02 -9.68
CA SER A 204 -1.35 15.45 -9.13
C SER A 204 -0.19 15.61 -10.12
N PHE A 205 1.03 15.77 -9.63
CA PHE A 205 2.17 16.13 -10.47
C PHE A 205 3.37 15.19 -10.30
N SER A 206 4.18 15.11 -11.35
CA SER A 206 5.52 14.54 -11.29
C SER A 206 6.50 15.52 -10.64
N ILE A 207 7.59 15.00 -10.09
CA ILE A 207 8.75 15.73 -9.60
C ILE A 207 10.01 15.24 -10.34
N THR A 208 10.89 16.17 -10.70
CA THR A 208 12.19 15.87 -11.34
C THR A 208 13.38 16.26 -10.48
N THR A 209 13.16 17.09 -9.46
CA THR A 209 14.16 17.50 -8.47
C THR A 209 14.31 16.44 -7.38
N THR A 210 14.65 15.23 -7.80
CA THR A 210 14.89 14.07 -6.94
C THR A 210 16.39 13.88 -6.73
N CYS A 211 16.78 13.14 -5.70
CA CYS A 211 18.20 13.00 -5.33
C CYS A 211 19.04 12.34 -6.44
N ASN A 212 18.40 11.57 -7.32
CA ASN A 212 18.99 10.83 -8.43
C ASN A 212 18.63 11.41 -9.80
N ASN A 213 17.99 12.60 -9.85
CA ASN A 213 17.51 13.27 -11.06
C ASN A 213 16.57 12.40 -11.92
N ARG A 214 15.82 11.49 -11.29
CA ARG A 214 14.80 10.66 -11.95
C ARG A 214 13.42 11.26 -11.79
N VAL A 215 12.59 11.08 -12.81
CA VAL A 215 11.20 11.50 -12.73
C VAL A 215 10.42 10.51 -11.88
N HIS A 216 9.65 11.04 -10.94
CA HIS A 216 8.76 10.29 -10.07
C HIS A 216 7.45 11.06 -9.92
N ALA A 217 6.37 10.39 -9.51
CA ALA A 217 5.18 11.11 -9.07
C ALA A 217 5.47 11.74 -7.69
N GLU A 218 5.17 13.02 -7.47
CA GLU A 218 5.62 13.78 -6.28
C GLU A 218 5.26 13.06 -4.97
N PHE A 219 3.99 12.65 -4.83
CA PHE A 219 3.50 11.88 -3.69
C PHE A 219 4.20 10.52 -3.53
N ASN A 220 4.39 9.79 -4.62
CA ASN A 220 5.03 8.48 -4.60
C ASN A 220 6.55 8.54 -4.44
N TYR A 221 7.16 9.72 -4.61
CA TYR A 221 8.54 9.93 -4.25
C TYR A 221 8.67 10.18 -2.75
N THR A 222 7.85 11.06 -2.17
CA THR A 222 8.00 11.45 -0.76
C THR A 222 7.46 10.41 0.21
N PHE A 223 6.34 9.75 -0.10
CA PHE A 223 5.64 8.86 0.83
C PHE A 223 6.44 7.59 1.19
N PRO A 224 6.89 6.74 0.23
CA PRO A 224 7.74 5.60 0.56
C PRO A 224 9.06 5.98 1.19
N ASN A 225 9.61 7.16 0.86
CA ASN A 225 10.87 7.62 1.44
C ASN A 225 10.72 7.90 2.95
N ALA A 226 9.61 8.51 3.38
CA ALA A 226 9.29 8.61 4.80
C ALA A 226 9.14 7.23 5.45
N LEU A 227 8.34 6.35 4.84
CA LEU A 227 8.08 5.01 5.39
C LEU A 227 9.32 4.10 5.43
N SER A 228 10.34 4.39 4.61
CA SER A 228 11.63 3.69 4.59
C SER A 228 12.70 4.40 5.41
N GLU A 229 12.44 5.64 5.85
CA GLU A 229 13.38 6.59 6.46
C GLU A 229 14.65 6.81 5.61
N HIS A 230 14.57 6.52 4.31
CA HIS A 230 15.67 6.67 3.35
C HIS A 230 15.12 6.98 1.97
N ASN A 231 15.83 7.84 1.23
CA ASN A 231 15.54 8.11 -0.18
C ASN A 231 16.24 7.10 -1.11
N PRO A 232 15.98 7.14 -2.43
CA PRO A 232 16.61 6.22 -3.38
C PRO A 232 18.14 6.32 -3.48
N CYS A 233 18.73 7.43 -3.01
CA CYS A 233 20.17 7.64 -2.97
C CYS A 233 20.80 7.18 -1.65
N GLY A 234 20.00 6.60 -0.73
CA GLY A 234 20.45 6.12 0.57
C GLY A 234 20.63 7.22 1.61
N SER A 235 20.21 8.46 1.34
CA SER A 235 20.21 9.51 2.37
C SER A 235 19.08 9.26 3.36
N PHE A 236 19.40 9.39 4.64
CA PHE A 236 18.43 9.27 5.73
C PHE A 236 17.33 10.35 5.65
N ILE A 237 16.11 9.95 5.96
CA ILE A 237 14.91 10.79 6.05
C ILE A 237 14.39 10.72 7.49
N ALA A 238 14.44 11.85 8.20
CA ALA A 238 13.96 11.98 9.56
C ALA A 238 12.43 12.16 9.58
N SER A 239 11.69 11.06 9.42
CA SER A 239 10.22 11.05 9.42
C SER A 239 9.60 10.31 10.61
N ASP A 240 10.41 9.79 11.53
CA ASP A 240 9.96 9.38 12.87
C ASP A 240 10.02 10.62 13.78
N ASP A 241 8.99 11.46 13.70
CA ASP A 241 8.95 12.77 14.37
C ASP A 241 8.89 12.65 15.89
N ASN A 242 8.24 11.61 16.40
CA ASN A 242 8.10 11.40 17.84
C ASN A 242 9.25 10.57 18.47
N GLY A 243 10.07 9.91 17.64
CA GLY A 243 11.26 9.16 18.06
C GLY A 243 10.95 7.84 18.76
N ASP A 244 9.78 7.24 18.53
CA ASP A 244 9.40 5.94 19.10
C ASP A 244 9.97 4.73 18.34
N GLY A 245 10.72 4.99 17.25
CA GLY A 245 11.35 3.99 16.39
C GLY A 245 10.46 3.54 15.23
N TYR A 246 9.30 4.15 15.03
CA TYR A 246 8.34 3.81 13.99
C TYR A 246 7.79 5.05 13.31
N VAL A 247 7.74 5.02 11.99
CA VAL A 247 6.99 6.01 11.22
C VAL A 247 5.53 5.59 11.16
N SER A 248 4.68 6.32 11.86
CA SER A 248 3.23 6.21 11.77
C SER A 248 2.70 6.82 10.47
N MET A 249 1.47 6.48 10.09
CA MET A 249 0.83 7.06 8.92
C MET A 249 0.63 8.57 9.03
N SER A 250 0.41 9.08 10.25
CA SER A 250 0.34 10.53 10.46
C SER A 250 1.67 11.22 10.21
N GLU A 251 2.78 10.61 10.64
CA GLU A 251 4.12 11.17 10.42
C GLU A 251 4.52 11.09 8.96
N ALA A 252 4.22 9.98 8.28
CA ALA A 252 4.40 9.88 6.83
C ALA A 252 3.57 10.94 6.06
N HIS A 253 2.34 11.20 6.51
CA HIS A 253 1.51 12.27 5.93
C HIS A 253 2.09 13.67 6.20
N LEU A 254 2.54 13.95 7.42
CA LEU A 254 3.16 15.23 7.78
C LEU A 254 4.44 15.48 6.96
N TYR A 255 5.26 14.43 6.77
CA TYR A 255 6.42 14.49 5.89
C TYR A 255 6.01 14.87 4.46
N ASN A 256 4.98 14.21 3.91
CA ASN A 256 4.46 14.56 2.59
C ASN A 256 3.95 16.01 2.52
N GLN A 257 3.16 16.46 3.49
CA GLN A 257 2.66 17.85 3.53
C GLN A 257 3.79 18.88 3.53
N THR A 258 4.93 18.55 4.14
CA THR A 258 6.09 19.43 4.24
C THR A 258 6.96 19.42 2.98
N ASN A 259 7.06 18.27 2.31
CA ASN A 259 8.01 18.06 1.22
C ASN A 259 7.38 18.08 -0.18
N MET A 260 6.06 17.88 -0.29
CA MET A 260 5.32 18.10 -1.52
C MET A 260 5.08 19.60 -1.71
N THR A 261 5.35 20.07 -2.91
CA THR A 261 5.34 21.50 -3.26
C THR A 261 4.29 21.87 -4.28
N THR A 262 3.77 20.90 -5.03
CA THR A 262 2.88 21.16 -6.17
C THR A 262 1.46 20.66 -5.90
N SER A 263 1.34 19.46 -5.35
CA SER A 263 0.06 18.87 -4.92
C SER A 263 -0.15 18.93 -3.42
N THR A 264 -1.40 19.02 -2.99
CA THR A 264 -1.76 19.04 -1.57
C THR A 264 -2.22 17.64 -1.14
N PRO A 265 -1.37 16.83 -0.47
CA PRO A 265 -1.78 15.51 -0.04
C PRO A 265 -2.91 15.59 1.00
N GLN A 266 -3.80 14.59 1.03
CA GLN A 266 -4.87 14.49 2.03
C GLN A 266 -4.72 13.21 2.86
N LEU A 267 -5.34 13.23 4.04
CA LEU A 267 -5.43 12.12 4.99
C LEU A 267 -6.89 11.92 5.39
N GLY A 268 -7.41 10.72 5.15
CA GLY A 268 -8.65 10.22 5.74
C GLY A 268 -8.33 9.26 6.89
N ASP A 269 -8.78 9.60 8.09
CA ASP A 269 -8.59 8.76 9.30
C ASP A 269 -9.82 8.86 10.22
N PRO A 270 -10.99 8.34 9.80
CA PRO A 270 -12.23 8.49 10.56
C PRO A 270 -12.22 7.73 11.89
N ASP A 271 -11.32 6.75 12.04
CA ASP A 271 -11.14 5.96 13.26
C ASP A 271 -10.04 6.50 14.18
N THR A 272 -9.37 7.61 13.81
CA THR A 272 -8.27 8.23 14.58
C THR A 272 -7.10 7.26 14.86
N ILE A 273 -6.82 6.37 13.92
CA ILE A 273 -5.81 5.31 14.07
C ILE A 273 -4.50 5.62 13.36
N ALA A 274 -4.39 6.69 12.57
CA ALA A 274 -3.18 7.00 11.78
C ALA A 274 -1.93 7.12 12.65
N ASN A 275 -2.02 7.75 13.83
CA ASN A 275 -0.92 7.88 14.81
C ASN A 275 -0.40 6.55 15.37
N THR A 276 -1.15 5.45 15.23
CA THR A 276 -0.75 4.12 15.73
C THR A 276 -0.61 3.10 14.61
N THR A 277 -0.81 3.53 13.36
CA THR A 277 -0.78 2.67 12.18
C THR A 277 0.61 2.79 11.58
N GLU A 278 1.34 1.70 11.63
CA GLU A 278 2.73 1.63 11.20
C GLU A 278 2.86 0.43 10.26
N ILE A 279 3.66 0.59 9.20
CA ILE A 279 3.98 -0.54 8.31
C ILE A 279 5.17 -1.34 8.80
N LYS A 280 5.97 -0.90 9.79
CA LYS A 280 7.06 -1.69 10.39
C LYS A 280 6.49 -2.79 11.31
N LYS A 281 7.16 -3.93 11.40
CA LYS A 281 6.56 -5.15 11.99
C LYS A 281 6.60 -5.25 13.51
N ARG A 282 7.42 -4.48 14.23
CA ARG A 282 7.57 -4.69 15.67
C ARG A 282 8.01 -3.44 16.40
N ARG A 283 7.12 -2.84 17.19
CA ARG A 283 7.48 -2.32 18.52
C ARG A 283 8.17 -3.46 19.29
N PRO A 284 9.37 -3.27 19.88
CA PRO A 284 10.10 -4.33 20.59
C PRO A 284 9.23 -5.06 21.61
#